data_AF-A0A934J3G1-F1
#
_entry.id   AF-A0A934J3G1-F1
#
_cell.length_a   1.000
_cell.length_b   1.000
_cell.length_c   1.000
_cell.angle_alpha   90.00
_cell.angle_beta   90.00
_cell.angle_gamma   90.00
#
_symmetry.space_group_name_H-M   'P 1'
#
loop_
_entity.id
_entity.type
_entity.pdbx_description
1 polymer ?
#
loop_
_entity_poly.entity_id
_entity_poly.type
_entity_poly.pdbx_seq_one_letter_code
_entity_poly.pdbx_strand_id
1 'polypeptide(L)'
;MKIRYVFLTIFLFSLALLLLSIYKSQNNKINFQPTIFPFDHLITYYPNSEDPLVEFTLFENAPNSKFSEKNNYEEVNLFSPSSNRRIYAELVSIGEATFKIVGKQKVYTRKLIFSIPPSNEIMSDAKLEIKIFNNDKPYLFDVGSFSFVGYSEKENVIEYLSVTSITPILKQLELISTVGIILGIDVKETLTLKTFNLNLDNYGVNQKSVFVTKESISKIRDLNSSQTLDQLAKGVYDFPKETNLSSSLGDVELTPGKYNLIIPFSVSHQYNSLYSLGGVIDYSVNNELFSNEIPANRYLKILNFEEEVLRGVLFEN
;
A
#
# COMPACT_ATOMS: atom_id res chain seq x y z
N MET A 1 -65.71 -26.63 -15.55
CA MET A 1 -64.38 -27.24 -15.79
C MET A 1 -63.35 -26.26 -16.38
N LYS A 2 -63.65 -25.54 -17.47
CA LYS A 2 -62.69 -24.67 -18.18
C LYS A 2 -62.01 -23.57 -17.33
N ILE A 3 -62.75 -22.91 -16.42
CA ILE A 3 -62.22 -21.82 -15.58
C ILE A 3 -61.10 -22.31 -14.62
N ARG A 4 -61.24 -23.52 -14.06
CA ARG A 4 -60.22 -24.09 -13.15
C ARG A 4 -58.87 -24.34 -13.84
N TYR A 5 -58.91 -24.74 -15.12
CA TYR A 5 -57.68 -24.94 -15.90
C TYR A 5 -56.99 -23.62 -16.19
N VAL A 6 -57.73 -22.55 -16.51
CA VAL A 6 -57.17 -21.21 -16.75
C VAL A 6 -56.42 -20.70 -15.52
N PHE A 7 -57.03 -20.78 -14.33
CA PHE A 7 -56.37 -20.39 -13.08
C PHE A 7 -55.12 -21.21 -12.77
N LEU A 8 -55.15 -22.51 -13.03
CA LEU A 8 -53.99 -23.38 -12.83
C LEU A 8 -52.83 -23.00 -13.76
N THR A 9 -53.08 -22.70 -15.03
CA THR A 9 -52.05 -22.21 -15.96
C THR A 9 -51.46 -20.88 -15.53
N ILE A 10 -52.29 -19.93 -15.10
CA ILE A 10 -51.82 -18.61 -14.64
C ILE A 10 -50.93 -18.78 -13.39
N PHE A 11 -51.35 -19.63 -12.45
CA PHE A 11 -50.57 -19.93 -11.25
C PHE A 11 -49.23 -20.61 -11.58
N LEU A 12 -49.23 -21.63 -12.43
CA LEU A 12 -48.01 -22.31 -12.84
C LEU A 12 -47.06 -21.37 -13.60
N PHE A 13 -47.59 -20.51 -14.46
CA PHE A 13 -46.80 -19.54 -15.20
C PHE A 13 -46.18 -18.47 -14.28
N SER A 14 -46.96 -17.95 -13.33
CA SER A 14 -46.43 -16.98 -12.35
C SER A 14 -45.42 -17.61 -11.39
N LEU A 15 -45.60 -18.87 -10.98
CA LEU A 15 -44.62 -19.63 -10.20
C LEU A 15 -43.33 -19.88 -10.99
N ALA A 16 -43.44 -20.24 -12.27
CA ALA A 16 -42.29 -20.43 -13.15
C ALA A 16 -41.49 -19.14 -13.34
N LEU A 17 -42.18 -18.00 -13.52
CA LEU A 17 -41.56 -16.68 -13.59
C LEU A 17 -40.88 -16.29 -12.28
N LEU A 18 -41.50 -16.59 -11.13
CA LEU A 18 -40.90 -16.34 -9.81
C LEU A 18 -39.61 -17.15 -9.65
N LEU A 19 -39.64 -18.44 -9.95
CA LEU A 19 -38.49 -19.35 -9.89
C LEU A 19 -37.37 -18.95 -10.86
N LEU A 20 -37.71 -18.54 -12.09
CA LEU A 20 -36.76 -18.00 -13.06
C LEU A 20 -36.12 -16.70 -12.57
N SER A 21 -36.88 -15.83 -11.89
CA SER A 21 -36.33 -14.59 -11.33
C SER A 21 -35.38 -14.86 -10.17
N ILE A 22 -35.70 -15.83 -9.29
CA ILE A 22 -34.84 -16.27 -8.18
C ILE A 22 -33.57 -16.92 -8.74
N TYR A 23 -33.70 -17.82 -9.72
CA TYR A 23 -32.56 -18.49 -10.36
C TYR A 23 -31.63 -17.50 -11.08
N LYS A 24 -32.18 -16.55 -11.83
CA LYS A 24 -31.40 -15.51 -12.51
C LYS A 24 -30.77 -14.51 -11.53
N SER A 25 -31.41 -14.25 -10.39
CA SER A 25 -30.86 -13.43 -9.31
C SER A 25 -29.71 -14.12 -8.58
N GLN A 26 -29.77 -15.45 -8.42
CA GLN A 26 -28.70 -16.25 -7.82
C GLN A 26 -27.49 -16.42 -8.76
N ASN A 27 -27.71 -16.66 -10.06
CA ASN A 27 -26.61 -16.86 -11.03
C ASN A 27 -25.93 -15.58 -11.51
N ASN A 28 -26.49 -14.39 -11.28
CA ASN A 28 -25.88 -13.12 -11.68
C ASN A 28 -24.96 -12.48 -10.62
N LYS A 29 -24.81 -13.10 -9.44
CA LYS A 29 -23.83 -12.68 -8.44
C LYS A 29 -22.52 -13.41 -8.69
N ILE A 30 -21.48 -12.69 -9.12
CA ILE A 30 -20.11 -13.21 -8.99
C ILE A 30 -19.88 -13.32 -7.48
N ASN A 31 -19.65 -14.54 -7.02
CA ASN A 31 -19.39 -14.82 -5.62
C ASN A 31 -17.87 -14.84 -5.45
N PHE A 32 -17.26 -13.66 -5.28
CA PHE A 32 -15.82 -13.57 -4.98
C PHE A 32 -15.57 -13.76 -3.48
N GLN A 33 -14.46 -14.40 -3.14
CA GLN A 33 -14.05 -14.54 -1.74
C GLN A 33 -13.69 -13.18 -1.16
N PRO A 34 -13.96 -12.90 0.13
CA PRO A 34 -13.45 -11.70 0.78
C PRO A 34 -11.96 -11.55 0.49
N THR A 35 -11.50 -10.33 0.21
CA THR A 35 -10.10 -10.09 -0.10
C THR A 35 -9.62 -8.75 0.43
N ILE A 36 -8.33 -8.65 0.70
CA ILE A 36 -7.64 -7.40 1.01
C ILE A 36 -6.72 -7.12 -0.16
N PHE A 37 -6.69 -5.87 -0.64
CA PHE A 37 -5.76 -5.52 -1.70
C PHE A 37 -4.33 -5.45 -1.14
N PRO A 38 -3.35 -6.12 -1.78
CA PRO A 38 -1.98 -6.13 -1.29
C PRO A 38 -1.34 -4.77 -1.52
N PHE A 39 -0.96 -4.10 -0.44
CA PHE A 39 -0.10 -2.92 -0.48
C PHE A 39 1.21 -3.22 0.20
N ASP A 40 2.29 -2.59 -0.24
CA ASP A 40 3.54 -2.68 0.50
C ASP A 40 3.54 -1.59 1.60
N HIS A 41 3.72 -2.02 2.84
CA HIS A 41 3.57 -1.22 4.06
C HIS A 41 4.92 -0.93 4.70
N LEU A 42 5.26 0.37 4.77
CA LEU A 42 6.34 0.87 5.61
C LEU A 42 5.75 1.51 6.87
N ILE A 43 6.07 0.96 8.03
CA ILE A 43 5.49 1.37 9.31
C ILE A 43 6.54 2.09 10.13
N THR A 44 6.31 3.36 10.44
CA THR A 44 7.14 4.06 11.41
C THR A 44 6.61 3.82 12.81
N TYR A 45 7.52 3.53 13.74
CA TYR A 45 7.23 3.45 15.16
C TYR A 45 8.23 4.27 15.96
N TYR A 46 7.79 4.80 17.10
CA TYR A 46 8.65 5.53 18.01
C TYR A 46 9.04 4.58 19.15
N PRO A 47 10.33 4.44 19.50
CA PRO A 47 10.72 3.67 20.67
C PRO A 47 10.00 4.22 21.91
N ASN A 48 9.27 3.35 22.63
CA ASN A 48 8.46 3.67 23.80
C ASN A 48 7.12 4.39 23.55
N SER A 49 6.58 4.38 22.32
CA SER A 49 5.19 4.81 22.05
C SER A 49 4.20 3.64 22.06
N GLU A 50 2.92 3.95 21.87
CA GLU A 50 1.91 2.96 21.49
C GLU A 50 2.29 2.26 20.19
N ASP A 51 1.78 1.04 20.04
CA ASP A 51 1.94 0.23 18.84
C ASP A 51 1.35 0.95 17.62
N PRO A 52 2.02 0.88 16.44
CA PRO A 52 1.53 1.52 15.24
C PRO A 52 0.21 0.90 14.75
N LEU A 53 -0.69 1.77 14.28
CA LEU A 53 -1.96 1.39 13.69
C LEU A 53 -1.86 1.22 12.17
N VAL A 54 -2.21 0.03 11.69
CA VAL A 54 -2.24 -0.33 10.26
C VAL A 54 -3.69 -0.51 9.81
N GLU A 55 -4.02 0.09 8.68
CA GLU A 55 -5.35 0.04 8.09
C GLU A 55 -5.32 -0.84 6.84
N PHE A 56 -6.21 -1.84 6.78
CA PHE A 56 -6.46 -2.65 5.59
C PHE A 56 -7.87 -2.40 5.07
N THR A 57 -8.01 -2.44 3.74
CA THR A 57 -9.32 -2.34 3.09
C THR A 57 -9.76 -3.74 2.67
N LEU A 58 -10.82 -4.23 3.30
CA LEU A 58 -11.48 -5.50 2.99
C LEU A 58 -12.60 -5.26 1.96
N PHE A 59 -12.62 -6.11 0.93
CA PHE A 59 -13.64 -6.15 -0.12
C PHE A 59 -14.52 -7.38 0.05
N GLU A 60 -15.84 -7.19 0.06
CA GLU A 60 -16.81 -8.25 0.34
C GLU A 60 -18.10 -8.13 -0.50
N ASN A 61 -18.82 -9.24 -0.61
CA ASN A 61 -20.10 -9.31 -1.33
C ASN A 61 -21.33 -8.97 -0.48
N ALA A 62 -21.16 -8.78 0.82
CA ALA A 62 -22.26 -8.54 1.75
C ALA A 62 -21.89 -7.49 2.79
N PRO A 63 -22.84 -6.64 3.21
CA PRO A 63 -22.61 -5.64 4.25
C PRO A 63 -22.52 -6.23 5.65
N ASN A 64 -23.04 -7.44 5.88
CA ASN A 64 -23.04 -8.14 7.17
C ASN A 64 -22.36 -9.49 7.00
N SER A 65 -21.03 -9.48 7.04
CA SER A 65 -20.20 -10.68 6.89
C SER A 65 -19.69 -11.16 8.24
N LYS A 66 -18.93 -12.26 8.25
CA LYS A 66 -18.23 -12.70 9.46
C LYS A 66 -17.21 -11.65 9.96
N PHE A 67 -16.74 -10.77 9.08
CA PHE A 67 -15.76 -9.74 9.36
C PHE A 67 -16.36 -8.41 9.85
N SER A 68 -17.70 -8.30 9.96
CA SER A 68 -18.36 -7.05 10.32
C SER A 68 -18.37 -6.72 11.81
N GLU A 69 -18.06 -7.69 12.68
CA GLU A 69 -18.11 -7.52 14.14
C GLU A 69 -16.78 -7.91 14.79
N LYS A 70 -16.25 -7.05 15.67
CA LYS A 70 -14.95 -7.27 16.34
C LYS A 70 -14.95 -8.56 17.16
N ASN A 71 -16.08 -8.89 17.78
CA ASN A 71 -16.22 -10.09 18.62
C ASN A 71 -16.14 -11.40 17.84
N ASN A 72 -16.19 -11.38 16.51
CA ASN A 72 -16.04 -12.59 15.70
C ASN A 72 -14.58 -12.99 15.53
N TYR A 73 -13.62 -12.11 15.79
CA TYR A 73 -12.20 -12.37 15.62
C TYR A 73 -11.66 -13.10 16.84
N GLU A 74 -11.03 -14.25 16.61
CA GLU A 74 -10.41 -15.07 17.66
C GLU A 74 -8.91 -14.82 17.72
N GLU A 75 -8.24 -14.79 16.56
CA GLU A 75 -6.79 -14.61 16.45
C GLU A 75 -6.47 -13.87 15.16
N VAL A 76 -5.50 -12.95 15.22
CA VAL A 76 -4.99 -12.24 14.05
C VAL A 76 -3.47 -12.20 14.10
N ASN A 77 -2.83 -12.66 13.03
CA ASN A 77 -1.38 -12.63 12.89
C ASN A 77 -0.98 -12.01 11.55
N LEU A 78 0.08 -11.20 11.57
CA LEU A 78 0.87 -10.94 10.38
C LEU A 78 1.87 -12.09 10.22
N PHE A 79 1.75 -12.85 9.14
CA PHE A 79 2.50 -14.08 8.87
C PHE A 79 3.30 -13.94 7.58
N SER A 80 4.59 -14.28 7.61
CA SER A 80 5.42 -14.40 6.40
C SER A 80 5.74 -15.88 6.16
N PRO A 81 5.22 -16.49 5.08
CA PRO A 81 5.55 -17.86 4.69
C PRO A 81 7.04 -18.09 4.45
N SER A 82 7.73 -17.17 3.78
CA SER A 82 9.13 -17.29 3.42
C SER A 82 10.06 -17.38 4.63
N SER A 83 9.79 -16.59 5.66
CA SER A 83 10.56 -16.54 6.91
C SER A 83 9.97 -17.40 8.03
N ASN A 84 8.77 -17.95 7.84
CA ASN A 84 7.95 -18.63 8.84
C ASN A 84 7.80 -17.80 10.14
N ARG A 85 7.75 -16.47 10.01
CA ARG A 85 7.59 -15.53 11.14
C ARG A 85 6.13 -15.14 11.31
N ARG A 86 5.73 -14.96 12.58
CA ARG A 86 4.41 -14.46 12.98
C ARG A 86 4.56 -13.30 13.94
N ILE A 87 3.84 -12.22 13.69
CA ILE A 87 3.65 -11.10 14.61
C ILE A 87 2.17 -11.09 14.97
N TYR A 88 1.86 -11.20 16.26
CA TYR A 88 0.49 -11.07 16.74
C TYR A 88 0.00 -9.65 16.49
N ALA A 89 -1.21 -9.49 15.96
CA ALA A 89 -1.84 -8.20 15.72
C ALA A 89 -3.18 -8.15 16.47
N GLU A 90 -3.53 -6.98 17.00
CA GLU A 90 -4.82 -6.79 17.68
C GLU A 90 -5.77 -5.99 16.77
N LEU A 91 -6.98 -6.51 16.54
CA LEU A 91 -8.03 -5.73 15.88
C LEU A 91 -8.51 -4.61 16.81
N VAL A 92 -8.20 -3.36 16.47
CA VAL A 92 -8.61 -2.19 17.25
C VAL A 92 -10.04 -1.81 16.91
N SER A 93 -10.33 -1.62 15.62
CA SER A 93 -11.65 -1.17 15.16
C SER A 93 -11.98 -1.66 13.76
N ILE A 94 -13.28 -1.61 13.47
CA ILE A 94 -13.87 -1.95 12.17
C ILE A 94 -14.63 -0.71 11.70
N GLY A 95 -14.29 -0.20 10.52
CA GLY A 95 -14.99 0.90 9.89
C GLY A 95 -16.39 0.50 9.41
N GLU A 96 -17.26 1.49 9.21
CA GLU A 96 -18.57 1.26 8.60
C GLU A 96 -18.42 0.71 7.18
N ALA A 97 -19.31 -0.20 6.79
CA ALA A 97 -19.34 -0.72 5.44
C ALA A 97 -19.84 0.36 4.49
N THR A 98 -19.01 0.74 3.52
CA THR A 98 -19.43 1.50 2.35
C THR A 98 -19.64 0.54 1.18
N PHE A 99 -20.27 1.00 0.09
CA PHE A 99 -20.40 0.18 -1.11
C PHE A 99 -20.15 0.98 -2.37
N LYS A 100 -19.63 0.31 -3.40
CA LYS A 100 -19.50 0.80 -4.76
C LYS A 100 -20.19 -0.15 -5.72
N ILE A 101 -20.68 0.40 -6.84
CA ILE A 101 -21.20 -0.40 -7.94
C ILE A 101 -20.10 -0.53 -8.98
N VAL A 102 -19.64 -1.75 -9.22
CA VAL A 102 -18.58 -2.05 -10.18
C VAL A 102 -19.19 -2.93 -11.26
N GLY A 103 -19.26 -2.40 -12.48
CA GLY A 103 -20.07 -2.99 -13.55
C GLY A 103 -21.55 -3.05 -13.16
N LYS A 104 -22.06 -4.25 -12.83
CA LYS A 104 -23.45 -4.48 -12.40
C LYS A 104 -23.57 -5.00 -10.96
N GLN A 105 -22.49 -4.95 -10.18
CA GLN A 105 -22.41 -5.60 -8.89
C GLN A 105 -22.11 -4.61 -7.77
N LYS A 106 -22.71 -4.85 -6.60
CA LYS A 106 -22.40 -4.10 -5.38
C LYS A 106 -21.25 -4.79 -4.69
N VAL A 107 -20.16 -4.08 -4.52
CA VAL A 107 -19.05 -4.50 -3.66
C VAL A 107 -19.05 -3.63 -2.42
N TYR A 108 -18.96 -4.28 -1.26
CA TYR A 108 -18.86 -3.63 0.03
C TYR A 108 -17.38 -3.50 0.41
N THR A 109 -17.04 -2.34 0.94
CA THR A 109 -15.69 -1.99 1.38
C THR A 109 -15.72 -1.68 2.86
N ARG A 110 -14.74 -2.21 3.60
CA ARG A 110 -14.61 -1.98 5.03
C ARG A 110 -13.16 -1.77 5.43
N LYS A 111 -12.93 -0.86 6.37
CA LYS A 111 -11.61 -0.64 6.95
C LYS A 111 -11.44 -1.52 8.17
N LEU A 112 -10.38 -2.32 8.20
CA LEU A 112 -9.96 -3.06 9.38
C LEU A 112 -8.70 -2.36 9.93
N ILE A 113 -8.74 -1.94 11.18
CA ILE A 113 -7.62 -1.22 11.81
C ILE A 113 -7.03 -2.12 12.87
N PHE A 114 -5.75 -2.45 12.71
CA PHE A 114 -5.00 -3.30 13.61
C PHE A 114 -3.89 -2.53 14.30
N SER A 115 -3.66 -2.86 15.57
CA SER A 115 -2.45 -2.54 16.30
C SER A 115 -1.44 -3.64 16.04
N ILE A 116 -0.27 -3.29 15.51
CA ILE A 116 0.79 -4.26 15.22
C ILE A 116 2.04 -3.86 16.01
N PRO A 117 2.53 -4.71 16.94
CA PRO A 117 3.70 -4.38 17.73
C PRO A 117 4.93 -4.21 16.83
N PRO A 118 5.81 -3.24 17.14
CA PRO A 118 7.04 -3.03 16.38
C PRO A 118 7.90 -4.30 16.32
N SER A 119 8.52 -4.54 15.17
CA SER A 119 9.42 -5.67 14.94
C SER A 119 10.58 -5.25 14.06
N ASN A 120 11.78 -5.78 14.28
CA ASN A 120 12.93 -5.51 13.40
C ASN A 120 12.90 -6.37 12.11
N GLU A 121 11.82 -7.12 11.89
CA GLU A 121 11.70 -8.06 10.77
C GLU A 121 11.17 -7.36 9.52
N ILE A 122 11.76 -7.68 8.37
CA ILE A 122 11.24 -7.33 7.05
C ILE A 122 10.54 -8.56 6.49
N MET A 123 9.30 -8.39 6.02
CA MET A 123 8.48 -9.47 5.45
C MET A 123 8.17 -9.14 4.00
N SER A 124 8.76 -9.85 3.04
CA SER A 124 8.53 -9.62 1.61
C SER A 124 7.23 -10.25 1.07
N ASP A 125 6.63 -11.17 1.83
CA ASP A 125 5.45 -11.96 1.45
C ASP A 125 4.41 -12.03 2.59
N ALA A 126 4.16 -10.90 3.25
CA ALA A 126 3.28 -10.85 4.41
C ALA A 126 1.82 -11.19 4.05
N LYS A 127 1.23 -12.01 4.91
CA LYS A 127 -0.18 -12.39 4.90
C LYS A 127 -0.82 -11.99 6.22
N LEU A 128 -2.05 -11.49 6.15
CA LEU A 128 -2.89 -11.32 7.32
C LEU A 128 -3.68 -12.62 7.54
N GLU A 129 -3.30 -13.36 8.57
CA GLU A 129 -3.97 -14.58 9.00
C GLU A 129 -5.05 -14.21 10.02
N ILE A 130 -6.32 -14.45 9.67
CA ILE A 130 -7.48 -14.11 10.50
C ILE A 130 -8.25 -15.38 10.83
N LYS A 131 -8.29 -15.74 12.12
CA LYS A 131 -9.16 -16.79 12.63
C LYS A 131 -10.44 -16.17 13.18
N ILE A 132 -11.58 -16.69 12.72
CA ILE A 132 -12.92 -16.28 13.16
C ILE A 132 -13.50 -17.38 14.04
N PHE A 133 -14.26 -17.02 15.07
CA PHE A 133 -14.99 -17.99 15.90
C PHE A 133 -15.82 -18.97 15.05
N ASN A 134 -15.76 -20.25 15.40
CA ASN A 134 -16.45 -21.35 14.72
C ASN A 134 -16.02 -21.57 13.25
N ASN A 135 -14.85 -21.07 12.84
CA ASN A 135 -14.21 -21.48 11.61
C ASN A 135 -13.05 -22.46 11.90
N ASP A 136 -13.08 -23.62 11.25
CA ASP A 136 -12.05 -24.65 11.39
C ASP A 136 -10.69 -24.24 10.81
N LYS A 137 -10.68 -23.25 9.90
CA LYS A 137 -9.46 -22.77 9.22
C LYS A 137 -9.40 -21.24 9.21
N PRO A 138 -8.20 -20.66 9.43
CA PRO A 138 -8.02 -19.22 9.30
C PRO A 138 -8.14 -18.79 7.83
N TYR A 139 -8.58 -17.56 7.63
CA TYR A 139 -8.44 -16.87 6.34
C TYR A 139 -7.03 -16.32 6.22
N LEU A 140 -6.45 -16.44 5.03
CA LEU A 140 -5.15 -15.87 4.71
C LEU A 140 -5.36 -14.84 3.61
N PHE A 141 -5.12 -13.57 3.94
CA PHE A 141 -5.16 -12.47 2.98
C PHE A 141 -3.75 -12.05 2.62
N ASP A 142 -3.42 -11.97 1.33
CA ASP A 142 -2.16 -11.38 0.90
C ASP A 142 -2.20 -9.87 1.17
N VAL A 143 -1.22 -9.37 1.93
CA VAL A 143 -1.14 -7.96 2.31
C VAL A 143 0.16 -7.31 1.86
N GLY A 144 0.87 -7.92 0.91
CA GLY A 144 2.10 -7.38 0.33
C GLY A 144 3.30 -7.54 1.25
N SER A 145 4.18 -6.54 1.23
CA SER A 145 5.44 -6.51 1.98
C SER A 145 5.28 -5.63 3.23
N PHE A 146 5.93 -5.98 4.33
CA PHE A 146 5.91 -5.23 5.58
C PHE A 146 7.32 -4.94 6.04
N SER A 147 7.52 -3.71 6.52
CA SER A 147 8.73 -3.33 7.22
C SER A 147 8.43 -2.28 8.27
N PHE A 148 9.22 -2.30 9.33
CA PHE A 148 9.15 -1.33 10.41
C PHE A 148 10.43 -0.50 10.42
N VAL A 149 10.25 0.81 10.55
CA VAL A 149 11.34 1.77 10.70
C VAL A 149 11.19 2.44 12.05
N GLY A 150 12.12 2.15 12.95
CA GLY A 150 12.23 2.87 14.21
C GLY A 150 12.60 4.31 13.91
N TYR A 151 11.81 5.24 14.41
CA TYR A 151 12.10 6.67 14.35
C TYR A 151 12.48 7.15 15.74
N SER A 152 13.75 7.52 15.88
CA SER A 152 14.25 8.13 17.11
C SER A 152 14.24 9.65 16.94
N GLU A 153 13.52 10.35 17.83
CA GLU A 153 13.77 11.79 17.98
C GLU A 153 15.20 11.94 18.52
N LYS A 154 16.13 12.24 17.62
CA LYS A 154 17.55 12.41 17.96
C LYS A 154 17.73 13.73 18.71
N GLU A 155 17.46 13.72 20.01
CA GLU A 155 17.86 14.82 20.89
C GLU A 155 19.40 14.95 20.85
N ASN A 156 19.89 16.12 20.45
CA ASN A 156 21.32 16.51 20.45
C ASN A 156 22.23 15.93 19.35
N VAL A 157 21.70 15.46 18.21
CA VAL A 157 22.54 15.10 17.05
C VAL A 157 22.68 16.30 16.10
N ILE A 158 23.91 16.60 15.68
CA ILE A 158 24.16 17.59 14.63
C ILE A 158 23.56 17.05 13.33
N GLU A 159 22.44 17.63 12.91
CA GLU A 159 21.78 17.26 11.65
C GLU A 159 22.31 18.14 10.51
N TYR A 160 23.12 17.56 9.61
CA TYR A 160 23.69 18.25 8.44
C TYR A 160 22.76 18.25 7.22
N LEU A 161 21.79 17.34 7.20
CA LEU A 161 20.76 17.21 6.17
C LEU A 161 19.41 17.09 6.86
N SER A 162 18.47 17.99 6.56
CA SER A 162 17.09 17.90 7.04
C SER A 162 16.14 17.66 5.87
N VAL A 163 15.20 16.71 6.00
CA VAL A 163 14.16 16.45 5.01
C VAL A 163 12.97 17.39 5.27
N THR A 164 12.68 18.26 4.30
CA THR A 164 11.67 19.32 4.40
C THR A 164 10.35 18.97 3.72
N SER A 165 10.37 18.04 2.76
CA SER A 165 9.15 17.53 2.13
C SER A 165 9.36 16.18 1.48
N ILE A 166 8.28 15.43 1.36
CA ILE A 166 8.22 14.13 0.68
C ILE A 166 7.08 14.20 -0.34
N THR A 167 7.30 13.76 -1.57
CA THR A 167 6.26 13.68 -2.60
C THR A 167 6.43 12.41 -3.43
N PRO A 168 5.39 11.58 -3.59
CA PRO A 168 5.47 10.39 -4.44
C PRO A 168 5.62 10.77 -5.91
N ILE A 169 6.37 9.98 -6.66
CA ILE A 169 6.36 10.01 -8.12
C ILE A 169 5.36 8.97 -8.58
N LEU A 170 4.27 9.45 -9.16
CA LEU A 170 3.17 8.59 -9.59
C LEU A 170 3.30 8.35 -11.09
N LYS A 171 3.27 7.10 -11.49
CA LYS A 171 3.09 6.70 -12.88
C LYS A 171 1.63 6.35 -13.10
N GLN A 172 0.98 7.03 -14.04
CA GLN A 172 -0.34 6.64 -14.52
C GLN A 172 -0.18 5.46 -15.49
N LEU A 173 -0.01 4.26 -14.95
CA LEU A 173 -0.39 3.02 -15.65
C LEU A 173 -1.77 2.60 -15.16
N GLU A 174 -2.34 1.53 -15.71
CA GLU A 174 -3.70 1.00 -15.44
C GLU A 174 -4.09 0.90 -13.95
N LEU A 175 -3.10 1.00 -13.04
CA LEU A 175 -3.23 1.36 -11.64
C LEU A 175 -2.21 2.45 -11.28
N ILE A 176 -2.62 3.47 -10.51
CA ILE A 176 -1.69 4.50 -9.98
C ILE A 176 -0.58 3.81 -9.20
N SER A 177 0.63 3.89 -9.74
CA SER A 177 1.80 3.21 -9.19
C SER A 177 2.84 4.23 -8.72
N THR A 178 3.33 4.08 -7.50
CA THR A 178 4.46 4.87 -7.02
C THR A 178 5.74 4.25 -7.51
N VAL A 179 6.42 4.99 -8.37
CA VAL A 179 7.64 4.56 -9.05
C VAL A 179 8.87 5.28 -8.52
N GLY A 180 8.72 6.14 -7.51
CA GLY A 180 9.81 6.89 -6.92
C GLY A 180 9.32 7.89 -5.87
N ILE A 181 10.27 8.66 -5.36
CA ILE A 181 10.06 9.68 -4.33
C ILE A 181 10.85 10.95 -4.68
N ILE A 182 10.25 12.10 -4.41
CA ILE A 182 10.89 13.41 -4.43
C ILE A 182 11.05 13.85 -2.99
N LEU A 183 12.29 14.14 -2.60
CA LEU A 183 12.65 14.62 -1.28
C LEU A 183 13.15 16.06 -1.39
N GLY A 184 12.45 17.00 -0.75
CA GLY A 184 12.98 18.33 -0.52
C GLY A 184 13.96 18.27 0.66
N ILE A 185 15.20 18.68 0.47
CA ILE A 185 16.26 18.60 1.49
C ILE A 185 16.91 19.96 1.71
N ASP A 186 17.31 20.22 2.96
CA ASP A 186 18.13 21.37 3.34
C ASP A 186 19.47 20.87 3.87
N VAL A 187 20.56 21.35 3.27
CA VAL A 187 21.93 20.90 3.53
C VAL A 187 22.69 22.03 4.22
N LYS A 188 23.22 21.78 5.42
CA LYS A 188 23.92 22.79 6.23
C LYS A 188 25.42 22.84 5.96
N GLU A 189 26.03 21.70 5.68
CA GLU A 189 27.45 21.55 5.35
C GLU A 189 27.64 20.70 4.11
N THR A 190 28.80 20.81 3.45
CA THR A 190 29.10 19.95 2.29
C THR A 190 29.05 18.49 2.70
N LEU A 191 28.24 17.70 2.00
CA LEU A 191 28.04 16.28 2.27
C LEU A 191 27.99 15.47 0.99
N THR A 192 28.16 14.17 1.10
CA THR A 192 28.01 13.23 -0.02
C THR A 192 26.86 12.27 0.29
N LEU A 193 25.83 12.27 -0.55
CA LEU A 193 24.72 11.31 -0.47
C LEU A 193 25.22 9.92 -0.84
N LYS A 194 25.00 8.92 0.03
CA LYS A 194 25.48 7.55 -0.16
C LYS A 194 24.36 6.63 -0.63
N THR A 195 23.35 6.47 0.21
CA THR A 195 22.30 5.47 0.02
C THR A 195 20.93 6.01 0.41
N PHE A 196 19.91 5.47 -0.24
CA PHE A 196 18.52 5.57 0.19
C PHE A 196 17.96 4.15 0.30
N ASN A 197 17.46 3.81 1.48
CA ASN A 197 16.84 2.52 1.74
C ASN A 197 15.37 2.74 2.13
N LEU A 198 14.45 2.22 1.32
CA LEU A 198 13.01 2.21 1.63
C LEU A 198 12.68 1.25 2.78
N ASN A 199 13.64 0.39 3.17
CA ASN A 199 13.52 -0.73 4.09
C ASN A 199 12.50 -1.77 3.65
N LEU A 200 12.24 -1.91 2.35
CA LEU A 200 11.42 -2.96 1.77
C LEU A 200 12.26 -3.79 0.82
N ASP A 201 12.35 -5.11 1.05
CA ASP A 201 13.24 -6.03 0.32
C ASP A 201 12.96 -6.11 -1.19
N ASN A 202 11.80 -5.64 -1.61
CA ASN A 202 11.34 -5.71 -3.00
C ASN A 202 11.61 -4.43 -3.79
N TYR A 203 12.15 -3.40 -3.15
CA TYR A 203 12.42 -2.10 -3.74
C TYR A 203 13.89 -1.73 -3.63
N GLY A 204 14.42 -1.18 -4.73
CA GLY A 204 15.71 -0.55 -4.79
C GLY A 204 15.61 0.86 -5.35
N VAL A 205 16.76 1.50 -5.50
CA VAL A 205 16.96 2.75 -6.18
C VAL A 205 17.40 2.46 -7.61
N ASN A 206 16.69 3.01 -8.59
CA ASN A 206 17.17 3.08 -9.96
C ASN A 206 18.24 4.18 -10.06
N GLN A 207 19.45 3.83 -9.63
CA GLN A 207 20.58 4.75 -9.48
C GLN A 207 20.85 5.60 -10.74
N LYS A 208 20.66 5.01 -11.93
CA LYS A 208 20.93 5.69 -13.21
C LYS A 208 20.02 6.89 -13.47
N SER A 209 18.87 6.94 -12.80
CA SER A 209 17.86 7.97 -12.96
C SER A 209 17.73 8.87 -11.73
N VAL A 210 18.59 8.70 -10.71
CA VAL A 210 18.67 9.61 -9.56
C VAL A 210 19.10 11.00 -10.04
N PHE A 211 18.38 12.03 -9.61
CA PHE A 211 18.62 13.39 -10.05
C PHE A 211 18.49 14.39 -8.90
N VAL A 212 19.41 15.36 -8.84
CA VAL A 212 19.38 16.44 -7.85
C VAL A 212 19.27 17.78 -8.53
N THR A 213 18.40 18.64 -8.01
CA THR A 213 18.19 19.98 -8.57
C THR A 213 17.92 21.03 -7.50
N LYS A 214 18.23 22.29 -7.81
CA LYS A 214 17.87 23.47 -7.02
C LYS A 214 16.56 24.12 -7.46
N GLU A 215 15.89 23.55 -8.47
CA GLU A 215 14.57 24.00 -8.91
C GLU A 215 13.55 23.97 -7.76
N SER A 216 12.54 24.83 -7.80
CA SER A 216 11.54 24.92 -6.72
C SER A 216 10.70 23.64 -6.63
N ILE A 217 10.32 23.24 -5.41
CA ILE A 217 9.44 22.08 -5.20
C ILE A 217 8.08 22.25 -5.91
N SER A 218 7.59 23.48 -6.06
CA SER A 218 6.36 23.77 -6.81
C SER A 218 6.49 23.34 -8.27
N LYS A 219 7.57 23.75 -8.96
CA LYS A 219 7.81 23.40 -10.36
C LYS A 219 7.93 21.87 -10.53
N ILE A 220 8.63 21.21 -9.61
CA ILE A 220 8.80 19.75 -9.65
C ILE A 220 7.45 19.04 -9.46
N ARG A 221 6.62 19.51 -8.52
CA ARG A 221 5.26 18.98 -8.31
C ARG A 221 4.39 19.18 -9.55
N ASP A 222 4.43 20.35 -10.18
CA ASP A 222 3.66 20.64 -11.40
C ASP A 222 4.06 19.71 -12.56
N LEU A 223 5.37 19.47 -12.74
CA LEU A 223 5.89 18.51 -13.72
C LEU A 223 5.47 17.07 -13.40
N ASN A 224 5.52 16.67 -12.12
CA ASN A 224 5.08 15.35 -11.68
C ASN A 224 3.57 15.13 -11.92
N SER A 225 2.74 16.11 -11.56
CA SER A 225 1.28 16.08 -11.77
C SER A 225 0.90 16.06 -13.25
N SER A 226 1.69 16.71 -14.11
CA SER A 226 1.49 16.71 -15.56
C SER A 226 2.15 15.53 -16.28
N GLN A 227 2.77 14.59 -15.57
CA GLN A 227 3.48 13.43 -16.13
C GLN A 227 4.64 13.84 -17.09
N THR A 228 5.32 14.95 -16.81
CA THR A 228 6.43 15.48 -17.63
C THR A 228 7.72 15.70 -16.83
N LEU A 229 7.84 15.08 -15.65
CA LEU A 229 9.03 15.17 -14.81
C LEU A 229 10.30 14.62 -15.48
N ASP A 230 10.13 13.75 -16.48
CA ASP A 230 11.18 13.18 -17.31
C ASP A 230 11.97 14.22 -18.13
N GLN A 231 11.40 15.41 -18.34
CA GLN A 231 12.08 16.56 -18.92
C GLN A 231 13.25 17.06 -18.05
N LEU A 232 13.16 16.87 -16.73
CA LEU A 232 14.23 17.19 -15.79
C LEU A 232 15.05 15.96 -15.40
N ALA A 233 14.37 14.85 -15.09
CA ALA A 233 14.97 13.60 -14.64
C ALA A 233 14.63 12.48 -15.63
N LYS A 234 15.44 12.32 -16.68
CA LYS A 234 15.17 11.35 -17.74
C LYS A 234 14.99 9.94 -17.17
N GLY A 235 13.91 9.26 -17.56
CA GLY A 235 13.60 7.90 -17.10
C GLY A 235 13.09 7.82 -15.66
N VAL A 236 12.63 8.93 -15.07
CA VAL A 236 12.05 8.97 -13.71
C VAL A 236 10.78 8.12 -13.55
N TYR A 237 10.05 7.89 -14.65
CA TYR A 237 8.87 7.02 -14.69
C TYR A 237 9.20 5.59 -15.14
N ASP A 238 10.46 5.30 -15.44
CA ASP A 238 10.90 3.94 -15.71
C ASP A 238 11.00 3.22 -14.37
N PHE A 239 10.35 2.07 -14.30
CA PHE A 239 10.26 1.28 -13.07
C PHE A 239 10.79 -0.12 -13.36
N PRO A 240 12.13 -0.24 -13.48
CA PRO A 240 12.76 -1.44 -13.99
C PRO A 240 12.67 -2.58 -12.98
N LYS A 241 12.51 -3.80 -13.51
CA LYS A 241 12.70 -5.03 -12.74
C LYS A 241 14.17 -5.42 -12.77
N GLU A 242 14.79 -5.54 -11.60
CA GLU A 242 16.22 -5.83 -11.44
C GLU A 242 16.44 -7.06 -10.56
N THR A 243 17.40 -7.90 -10.92
CA THR A 243 17.73 -9.08 -10.10
C THR A 243 18.47 -8.69 -8.82
N ASN A 244 19.32 -7.66 -8.89
CA ASN A 244 20.09 -7.16 -7.76
C ASN A 244 19.69 -5.70 -7.52
N LEU A 245 18.96 -5.46 -6.43
CA LEU A 245 18.53 -4.13 -6.05
C LEU A 245 19.72 -3.33 -5.50
N SER A 246 19.80 -2.06 -5.88
CA SER A 246 20.76 -1.11 -5.34
C SER A 246 20.07 -0.19 -4.33
N SER A 247 20.79 0.29 -3.33
CA SER A 247 20.36 1.42 -2.49
C SER A 247 21.15 2.70 -2.81
N SER A 248 22.10 2.64 -3.74
CA SER A 248 23.05 3.73 -3.99
C SER A 248 22.38 4.94 -4.62
N LEU A 249 22.74 6.11 -4.09
CA LEU A 249 22.40 7.42 -4.68
C LEU A 249 23.49 7.93 -5.63
N GLY A 250 24.57 7.17 -5.84
CA GLY A 250 25.65 7.52 -6.77
C GLY A 250 26.70 8.50 -6.23
N ASP A 251 26.86 8.60 -4.90
CA ASP A 251 27.89 9.44 -4.26
C ASP A 251 27.81 10.93 -4.65
N VAL A 252 26.59 11.47 -4.70
CA VAL A 252 26.36 12.87 -5.11
C VAL A 252 26.81 13.83 -4.01
N GLU A 253 27.81 14.65 -4.30
CA GLU A 253 28.26 15.73 -3.43
C GLU A 253 27.31 16.94 -3.51
N LEU A 254 26.89 17.44 -2.35
CA LEU A 254 26.02 18.61 -2.19
C LEU A 254 26.71 19.64 -1.32
N THR A 255 26.84 20.86 -1.82
CA THR A 255 27.25 22.03 -1.01
C THR A 255 26.06 22.56 -0.22
N PRO A 256 26.27 23.39 0.83
CA PRO A 256 25.18 23.98 1.59
C PRO A 256 24.09 24.64 0.73
N GLY A 257 22.83 24.43 1.11
CA GLY A 257 21.66 24.97 0.42
C GLY A 257 20.48 24.00 0.33
N LYS A 258 19.43 24.43 -0.36
CA LYS A 258 18.19 23.66 -0.54
C LYS A 258 18.18 22.97 -1.88
N TYR A 259 17.79 21.70 -1.88
CA TYR A 259 17.72 20.85 -3.06
C TYR A 259 16.43 20.04 -3.09
N ASN A 260 16.10 19.55 -4.26
CA ASN A 260 15.16 18.46 -4.44
C ASN A 260 15.92 17.27 -5.02
N LEU A 261 15.84 16.16 -4.30
CA LEU A 261 16.40 14.87 -4.68
C LEU A 261 15.27 14.00 -5.23
N ILE A 262 15.38 13.60 -6.49
CA ILE A 262 14.44 12.75 -7.19
C ILE A 262 15.05 11.35 -7.23
N ILE A 263 14.37 10.39 -6.58
CA ILE A 263 14.84 9.01 -6.41
C ILE A 263 13.81 8.07 -7.05
N PRO A 264 14.02 7.66 -8.30
CA PRO A 264 13.22 6.61 -8.92
C PRO A 264 13.58 5.26 -8.33
N PHE A 265 12.60 4.36 -8.27
CA PHE A 265 12.74 3.04 -7.68
C PHE A 265 12.96 1.96 -8.74
N SER A 266 13.52 0.83 -8.33
CA SER A 266 13.54 -0.44 -9.06
C SER A 266 12.88 -1.53 -8.22
N VAL A 267 12.50 -2.66 -8.84
CA VAL A 267 11.85 -3.78 -8.14
C VAL A 267 12.45 -5.13 -8.44
N SER A 268 12.45 -6.05 -7.48
CA SER A 268 12.96 -7.41 -7.70
C SER A 268 11.89 -8.37 -8.25
N HIS A 269 10.62 -8.15 -7.89
CA HIS A 269 9.51 -9.03 -8.28
C HIS A 269 8.22 -8.27 -8.57
N GLN A 270 7.06 -8.96 -8.49
CA GLN A 270 5.76 -8.37 -8.75
C GLN A 270 5.55 -7.13 -7.87
N TYR A 271 5.08 -6.05 -8.50
CA TYR A 271 4.90 -4.76 -7.86
C TYR A 271 3.55 -4.70 -7.15
N ASN A 272 3.56 -4.29 -5.88
CA ASN A 272 2.38 -3.81 -5.19
C ASN A 272 2.47 -2.29 -5.03
N SER A 273 1.33 -1.63 -4.87
CA SER A 273 1.36 -0.21 -4.55
C SER A 273 1.87 0.02 -3.12
N LEU A 274 2.75 1.00 -2.92
CA LEU A 274 3.18 1.38 -1.58
C LEU A 274 2.01 2.08 -0.85
N TYR A 275 1.74 1.75 0.39
CA TYR A 275 0.71 2.45 1.18
C TYR A 275 1.25 3.75 1.79
N SER A 276 2.54 3.71 2.17
CA SER A 276 3.28 4.78 2.83
C SER A 276 4.67 4.93 2.22
N LEU A 277 5.23 6.13 2.32
CA LEU A 277 6.59 6.44 1.85
C LEU A 277 7.41 7.01 2.99
N GLY A 278 8.63 6.50 3.14
CA GLY A 278 9.62 6.90 4.14
C GLY A 278 10.94 6.22 3.80
N GLY A 279 11.78 5.95 4.79
CA GLY A 279 13.01 5.21 4.62
C GLY A 279 14.16 5.83 5.38
N VAL A 280 15.39 5.52 4.96
CA VAL A 280 16.62 6.04 5.56
C VAL A 280 17.53 6.57 4.46
N ILE A 281 18.03 7.80 4.62
CA ILE A 281 19.11 8.34 3.80
C ILE A 281 20.40 8.24 4.59
N ASP A 282 21.41 7.60 4.03
CA ASP A 282 22.77 7.70 4.55
C ASP A 282 23.59 8.68 3.71
N TYR A 283 24.40 9.47 4.40
CA TYR A 283 25.29 10.47 3.81
C TYR A 283 26.59 10.56 4.59
N SER A 284 27.61 11.17 4.01
CA SER A 284 28.87 11.42 4.70
C SER A 284 29.25 12.89 4.74
N VAL A 285 29.79 13.33 5.88
CA VAL A 285 30.41 14.66 6.07
C VAL A 285 31.83 14.40 6.53
N ASN A 286 32.84 14.94 5.84
CA ASN A 286 34.26 14.73 6.18
C ASN A 286 34.64 13.24 6.37
N ASN A 287 34.07 12.35 5.55
CA ASN A 287 34.22 10.88 5.62
C ASN A 287 33.59 10.18 6.84
N GLU A 288 32.87 10.90 7.70
CA GLU A 288 32.05 10.29 8.74
C GLU A 288 30.64 10.03 8.21
N LEU A 289 30.08 8.86 8.52
CA LEU A 289 28.77 8.44 8.05
C LEU A 289 27.67 8.88 9.02
N PHE A 290 26.58 9.38 8.46
CA PHE A 290 25.38 9.81 9.17
C PHE A 290 24.16 9.24 8.47
N SER A 291 23.09 9.01 9.24
CA SER A 291 21.82 8.52 8.74
C SER A 291 20.69 9.45 9.19
N ASN A 292 19.81 9.81 8.25
CA ASN A 292 18.57 10.50 8.53
C ASN A 292 17.37 9.57 8.26
N GLU A 293 16.58 9.34 9.31
CA GLU A 293 15.36 8.53 9.28
C GLU A 293 14.20 9.39 8.77
N ILE A 294 13.52 8.93 7.74
CA ILE A 294 12.37 9.61 7.14
C ILE A 294 11.10 8.89 7.58
N PRO A 295 10.25 9.53 8.41
CA PRO A 295 9.04 8.89 8.90
C PRO A 295 8.09 8.59 7.74
N ALA A 296 7.52 7.40 7.78
CA ALA A 296 6.61 6.88 6.78
C ALA A 296 5.31 7.70 6.78
N ASN A 297 5.06 8.42 5.70
CA ASN A 297 3.85 9.19 5.51
C ASN A 297 2.90 8.46 4.57
N ARG A 298 1.65 8.32 4.99
CA ARG A 298 0.57 7.79 4.13
C ARG A 298 0.35 8.75 2.98
N TYR A 299 0.49 8.28 1.75
CA TYR A 299 0.39 9.15 0.56
C TYR A 299 -0.75 8.76 -0.38
N LEU A 300 -1.21 7.50 -0.37
CA LEU A 300 -2.38 7.08 -1.14
C LEU A 300 -3.66 7.49 -0.42
N LYS A 301 -4.39 8.47 -0.99
CA LYS A 301 -5.81 8.64 -0.71
C LYS A 301 -6.58 7.58 -1.50
N ILE A 302 -7.00 6.54 -0.79
CA ILE A 302 -7.65 5.31 -1.25
C ILE A 302 -8.88 5.54 -2.19
N LEU A 303 -9.49 6.74 -2.20
CA LEU A 303 -10.79 6.99 -2.83
C LEU A 303 -10.86 6.73 -4.35
N ASN A 304 -9.82 7.12 -5.12
CA ASN A 304 -9.78 6.86 -6.58
C ASN A 304 -9.25 5.46 -6.90
N PHE A 305 -8.39 4.93 -6.04
CA PHE A 305 -7.73 3.64 -6.22
C PHE A 305 -8.68 2.46 -6.02
N GLU A 306 -9.66 2.59 -5.11
CA GLU A 306 -10.67 1.57 -4.85
C GLU A 306 -11.43 1.12 -6.12
N GLU A 307 -11.75 2.01 -7.07
CA GLU A 307 -12.52 1.59 -8.26
C GLU A 307 -11.69 0.74 -9.22
N GLU A 308 -10.43 1.08 -9.46
CA GLU A 308 -9.53 0.31 -10.32
C GLU A 308 -9.12 -1.01 -9.66
N VAL A 309 -8.83 -0.99 -8.35
CA VAL A 309 -8.62 -2.19 -7.53
C VAL A 309 -9.82 -3.14 -7.61
N LEU A 310 -11.02 -2.60 -7.44
CA LEU A 310 -12.24 -3.39 -7.53
C LEU A 310 -12.38 -4.04 -8.91
N ARG A 311 -11.97 -3.36 -9.99
CA ARG A 311 -11.96 -3.97 -11.33
C ARG A 311 -10.95 -5.12 -11.41
N GLY A 312 -9.71 -4.92 -10.95
CA GLY A 312 -8.71 -6.00 -10.93
C GLY A 312 -9.18 -7.22 -10.13
N VAL A 313 -9.65 -7.00 -8.90
CA VAL A 313 -10.16 -8.06 -8.01
C VAL A 313 -11.33 -8.84 -8.62
N LEU A 314 -12.26 -8.15 -9.30
CA LEU A 314 -13.49 -8.76 -9.82
C LEU A 314 -13.34 -9.38 -11.22
N PHE A 315 -12.35 -8.96 -12.02
CA PHE A 315 -12.26 -9.33 -13.44
C PHE A 315 -10.96 -10.05 -13.82
N GLU A 316 -9.96 -10.17 -12.93
CA GLU A 316 -8.73 -10.95 -13.17
C GLU A 316 -8.72 -12.35 -12.49
N ASN A 317 -9.79 -12.73 -11.77
CA ASN A 317 -10.06 -14.08 -11.27
C ASN A 317 -11.19 -14.77 -12.05
#